data_AF-A0A957RKE4-F1
#
_entry.id   AF-A0A957RKE4-F1
#
_cell.length_a   1.000
_cell.length_b   1.000
_cell.length_c   1.000
_cell.angle_alpha   90.00
_cell.angle_beta   90.00
_cell.angle_gamma   90.00
#
_symmetry.space_group_name_H-M   'P 1'
#
loop_
_entity.id
_entity.type
_entity.pdbx_description
1 polymer ?
#
loop_
_entity_poly.entity_id
_entity_poly.type
_entity_poly.pdbx_seq_one_letter_code
_entity_poly.pdbx_strand_id
1 'polypeptide(L)'
;QPALNRTITTTYDVHGRIVAATDALGNTATNYSLQERIKYLPPSHQNHWGVTSGADETIQVEYDLVVSGLLEIAGAAPHINGAVTFHQNCWGEINYSFTRDGFPWAEAYYHDGKGNVSTIFQDPAVRGKPYDLFAIEPDMLFSKEIGKFFAGIGLGDPITSRRP
;
A
#
# COMPACT_ATOMS: atom_id res chain seq x y z
N GLN A 1 5.38 -47.61 -40.93
CA GLN A 1 4.92 -46.21 -41.02
C GLN A 1 6.10 -45.34 -40.59
N PRO A 2 6.71 -44.51 -41.46
CA PRO A 2 7.87 -43.72 -41.04
C PRO A 2 7.39 -42.52 -40.21
N ALA A 3 8.02 -42.26 -39.07
CA ALA A 3 7.78 -41.07 -38.29
C ALA A 3 8.21 -39.85 -39.12
N LEU A 4 7.30 -38.92 -39.42
CA LEU A 4 7.69 -37.64 -39.99
C LEU A 4 8.60 -36.96 -38.98
N ASN A 5 9.82 -36.64 -39.42
CA ASN A 5 10.91 -36.01 -38.66
C ASN A 5 10.54 -34.56 -38.26
N ARG A 6 9.50 -34.41 -37.44
CA ARG A 6 8.95 -33.13 -36.96
C ARG A 6 9.78 -32.66 -35.78
N THR A 7 10.96 -32.13 -36.07
CA THR A 7 11.82 -31.52 -35.05
C THR A 7 11.25 -30.16 -34.65
N ILE A 8 11.03 -29.96 -33.36
CA ILE A 8 10.74 -28.65 -32.78
C ILE A 8 12.03 -28.18 -32.11
N THR A 9 12.47 -26.97 -32.44
CA THR A 9 13.65 -26.35 -31.81
C THR A 9 13.18 -25.35 -30.78
N THR A 10 13.61 -25.49 -29.53
CA THR A 10 13.26 -24.58 -28.44
C THR A 10 14.53 -23.88 -27.95
N THR A 11 14.47 -22.55 -27.85
CA THR A 11 15.56 -21.73 -27.33
C THR A 11 15.22 -21.28 -25.92
N TYR A 12 16.20 -21.39 -25.02
CA TYR A 12 16.06 -21.06 -23.61
C TYR A 12 16.94 -19.86 -23.21
N ASP A 13 16.52 -19.10 -22.21
CA ASP A 13 17.37 -18.10 -21.55
C ASP A 13 18.28 -18.72 -20.48
N VAL A 14 19.11 -17.89 -19.85
CA VAL A 14 20.06 -18.30 -18.80
C VAL A 14 19.38 -18.86 -17.54
N HIS A 15 18.08 -18.64 -17.36
CA HIS A 15 17.28 -19.18 -16.26
C HIS A 15 16.45 -20.41 -16.68
N GLY A 16 16.65 -20.94 -17.90
CA GLY A 16 15.95 -22.11 -18.41
C GLY A 16 14.52 -21.84 -18.88
N ARG A 17 14.14 -20.58 -19.13
CA ARG A 17 12.82 -20.22 -19.67
C ARG A 17 12.81 -20.23 -21.19
N ILE A 18 11.72 -20.68 -21.80
CA ILE A 18 11.57 -20.70 -23.27
C ILE A 18 11.42 -19.27 -23.80
N VAL A 19 12.35 -18.83 -24.65
CA VAL A 19 12.34 -17.51 -25.32
C VAL A 19 11.97 -17.61 -26.80
N ALA A 20 12.07 -18.79 -27.40
CA ALA A 20 11.57 -19.04 -28.75
C ALA A 20 11.27 -20.52 -28.98
N ALA A 21 10.30 -20.81 -29.84
CA ALA A 21 10.06 -22.15 -30.36
C ALA A 21 9.86 -22.08 -31.89
N THR A 22 10.56 -22.94 -32.61
CA THR A 22 10.44 -23.08 -34.08
C THR A 22 9.83 -24.43 -34.39
N ASP A 23 8.72 -24.44 -35.13
CA ASP A 23 8.06 -25.67 -35.56
C ASP A 23 8.80 -26.36 -36.73
N ALA A 24 8.36 -27.56 -37.07
CA ALA A 24 8.96 -28.35 -38.16
C ALA A 24 8.76 -27.76 -39.56
N LEU A 25 7.92 -26.72 -39.70
CA LEU A 25 7.68 -25.99 -40.94
C LEU A 25 8.53 -24.71 -41.01
N GLY A 26 9.33 -24.41 -39.97
CA GLY A 26 10.17 -23.23 -39.88
C GLY A 26 9.45 -22.00 -39.30
N ASN A 27 8.20 -22.11 -38.85
CA ASN A 27 7.52 -21.01 -38.20
C ASN A 27 8.10 -20.82 -36.80
N THR A 28 8.55 -19.60 -36.50
CA THR A 28 9.17 -19.28 -35.20
C THR A 28 8.25 -18.37 -34.39
N ALA A 29 7.88 -18.83 -33.19
CA ALA A 29 7.21 -18.06 -32.17
C ALA A 29 8.23 -17.65 -31.10
N THR A 30 8.55 -16.37 -31.06
CA THR A 30 9.44 -15.78 -30.06
C THR A 30 8.63 -15.23 -28.90
N ASN A 31 8.95 -15.69 -27.69
CA ASN A 31 8.45 -15.12 -26.45
C ASN A 31 9.30 -13.88 -26.15
N TYR A 32 9.11 -12.83 -26.96
CA TYR A 32 9.74 -11.55 -26.70
C TYR A 32 9.18 -11.02 -25.38
N SER A 33 10.06 -11.01 -24.38
CA SER A 33 9.98 -10.30 -23.12
C SER A 33 8.60 -9.70 -22.79
N LEU A 34 8.00 -10.19 -21.71
CA LEU A 34 7.32 -9.28 -20.79
C LEU A 34 8.38 -8.31 -20.24
N GLN A 35 8.87 -7.39 -21.08
CA GLN A 35 9.16 -6.06 -20.59
C GLN A 35 7.82 -5.62 -20.06
N GLU A 36 7.64 -5.75 -18.75
CA GLU A 36 6.54 -5.15 -18.02
C GLU A 36 6.58 -3.68 -18.40
N ARG A 37 5.87 -3.33 -19.48
CA ARG A 37 5.61 -1.94 -19.81
C ARG A 37 4.65 -1.52 -18.73
N ILE A 38 5.20 -1.05 -17.62
CA ILE A 38 4.45 -0.28 -16.63
C ILE A 38 3.88 0.88 -17.43
N LYS A 39 2.61 0.77 -17.78
CA LYS A 39 1.88 1.83 -18.45
C LYS A 39 1.39 2.73 -17.34
N TYR A 40 2.07 3.86 -17.20
CA TYR A 40 1.56 4.97 -16.40
C TYR A 40 0.34 5.52 -17.11
N LEU A 41 -0.80 5.40 -16.45
CA LEU A 41 -2.03 6.05 -16.86
C LEU A 41 -2.18 7.32 -16.02
N PRO A 42 -2.76 8.40 -16.57
CA PRO A 42 -3.11 9.56 -15.76
C PRO A 42 -4.06 9.14 -14.63
N PRO A 43 -4.06 9.85 -13.49
CA PRO A 43 -5.04 9.63 -12.43
C PRO A 43 -6.47 9.66 -12.97
N SER A 44 -7.36 8.87 -12.35
CA SER A 44 -8.77 8.81 -12.75
C SER A 44 -9.42 10.18 -12.58
N HIS A 45 -10.26 10.56 -13.53
CA HIS A 45 -11.10 11.76 -13.43
C HIS A 45 -12.24 11.60 -12.41
N GLN A 46 -12.46 10.39 -11.92
CA GLN A 46 -13.45 10.07 -10.89
C GLN A 46 -12.88 10.20 -9.48
N ASN A 47 -11.57 10.45 -9.34
CA ASN A 47 -10.97 10.71 -8.05
C ASN A 47 -11.63 11.93 -7.41
N HIS A 48 -12.11 11.77 -6.19
CA HIS A 48 -12.69 12.84 -5.39
C HIS A 48 -11.93 12.96 -4.07
N TRP A 49 -11.74 14.20 -3.63
CA TRP A 49 -11.30 14.49 -2.26
C TRP A 49 -12.05 15.70 -1.72
N GLY A 50 -12.31 15.67 -0.42
CA GLY A 50 -12.90 16.76 0.33
C GLY A 50 -11.99 17.13 1.49
N VAL A 51 -11.86 18.43 1.76
CA VAL A 51 -11.16 18.93 2.94
C VAL A 51 -12.16 19.77 3.73
N THR A 52 -12.42 19.39 4.97
CA THR A 52 -13.27 20.13 5.90
C THR A 52 -12.44 20.55 7.10
N SER A 53 -12.71 21.76 7.60
CA SER A 53 -12.14 22.26 8.87
C SER A 53 -13.23 22.30 9.93
N GLY A 54 -12.90 21.76 11.10
CA GLY A 54 -13.73 21.75 12.30
C GLY A 54 -13.51 22.99 13.16
N ALA A 55 -14.43 23.23 14.08
CA ALA A 55 -14.35 24.34 15.03
C ALA A 55 -13.24 24.17 16.10
N ASP A 56 -12.70 22.96 16.20
CA ASP A 56 -11.67 22.49 17.12
C ASP A 56 -10.29 22.38 16.45
N GLU A 57 -10.05 23.15 15.38
CA GLU A 57 -8.82 23.10 14.57
C GLU A 57 -8.58 21.73 13.89
N THR A 58 -9.59 20.87 13.90
CA THR A 58 -9.54 19.59 13.18
C THR A 58 -9.59 19.83 11.68
N ILE A 59 -8.74 19.15 10.93
CA ILE A 59 -8.82 19.10 9.47
C ILE A 59 -9.16 17.66 9.09
N GLN A 60 -10.29 17.46 8.43
CA GLN A 60 -10.68 16.15 7.90
C GLN A 60 -10.50 16.15 6.38
N VAL A 61 -9.80 15.14 5.90
CA VAL A 61 -9.57 14.88 4.47
C VAL A 61 -10.29 13.59 4.12
N GLU A 62 -11.36 13.69 3.37
CA GLU A 62 -12.06 12.53 2.79
C GLU A 62 -11.55 12.30 1.38
N TYR A 63 -11.39 11.05 0.99
CA TYR A 63 -10.98 10.70 -0.36
C TYR A 63 -11.74 9.48 -0.88
N ASP A 64 -11.94 9.47 -2.19
CA ASP A 64 -12.43 8.36 -3.00
C ASP A 64 -11.51 8.30 -4.24
N LEU A 65 -10.62 7.30 -4.28
CA LEU A 65 -9.63 7.13 -5.34
C LEU A 65 -9.99 5.94 -6.22
N VAL A 66 -10.01 6.14 -7.53
CA VAL A 66 -10.36 5.11 -8.51
C VAL A 66 -9.09 4.62 -9.21
N VAL A 67 -8.93 3.29 -9.28
CA VAL A 67 -7.81 2.68 -10.00
C VAL A 67 -7.97 2.90 -11.50
N SER A 68 -7.10 3.74 -12.06
CA SER A 68 -7.14 4.11 -13.48
C SER A 68 -6.89 2.95 -14.43
N GLY A 69 -7.53 3.01 -15.60
CA GLY A 69 -7.21 2.17 -16.75
C GLY A 69 -8.32 1.25 -17.22
N LEU A 70 -7.98 0.02 -17.63
CA LEU A 70 -8.97 -0.86 -18.27
C LEU A 70 -10.15 -1.18 -17.35
N LEU A 71 -9.92 -1.26 -16.03
CA LEU A 71 -11.00 -1.46 -15.06
C LEU A 71 -11.91 -0.23 -14.97
N GLU A 72 -11.36 0.98 -15.02
CA GLU A 72 -12.11 2.23 -15.02
C GLU A 72 -12.97 2.34 -16.29
N ILE A 73 -12.38 2.06 -17.46
CA ILE A 73 -13.09 2.03 -18.75
C ILE A 73 -14.23 0.99 -18.74
N ALA A 74 -14.01 -0.14 -18.06
CA ALA A 74 -15.00 -1.19 -17.93
C ALA A 74 -16.07 -0.90 -16.85
N GLY A 75 -15.98 0.23 -16.12
CA GLY A 75 -16.88 0.54 -15.02
C GLY A 75 -16.78 -0.42 -13.83
N ALA A 76 -15.65 -1.11 -13.71
CA ALA A 76 -15.37 -2.12 -12.69
C ALA A 76 -14.13 -1.78 -11.85
N ALA A 77 -13.63 -0.55 -11.94
CA ALA A 77 -12.51 -0.11 -11.12
C ALA A 77 -12.92 -0.11 -9.64
N PRO A 78 -12.09 -0.69 -8.75
CA PRO A 78 -12.29 -0.52 -7.33
C PRO A 78 -12.07 0.94 -6.95
N HIS A 79 -12.90 1.40 -6.03
CA HIS A 79 -12.74 2.66 -5.31
C HIS A 79 -11.97 2.39 -4.02
N ILE A 80 -11.13 3.33 -3.64
CA ILE A 80 -10.36 3.33 -2.40
C ILE A 80 -10.83 4.54 -1.63
N ASN A 81 -11.61 4.29 -0.61
CA ASN A 81 -12.23 5.31 0.21
C ASN A 81 -11.48 5.44 1.54
N GLY A 82 -11.50 6.64 2.08
CA GLY A 82 -11.05 6.85 3.44
C GLY A 82 -11.22 8.27 3.92
N ALA A 83 -10.98 8.44 5.21
CA ALA A 83 -10.89 9.71 5.86
C ALA A 83 -9.60 9.77 6.67
N VAL A 84 -8.93 10.91 6.64
CA VAL A 84 -7.84 11.25 7.55
C VAL A 84 -8.26 12.45 8.35
N THR A 85 -8.17 12.36 9.67
CA THR A 85 -8.49 13.45 10.58
C THR A 85 -7.20 13.90 11.21
N PHE A 86 -6.86 15.17 11.05
CA PHE A 86 -5.71 15.83 11.67
C PHE A 86 -6.21 16.73 12.78
N HIS A 87 -5.56 16.69 13.93
CA HIS A 87 -5.86 17.55 15.06
C HIS A 87 -4.55 18.17 15.57
N GLN A 88 -4.45 19.50 15.56
CA GLN A 88 -3.30 20.18 16.14
C GLN A 88 -3.47 20.26 17.66
N ASN A 89 -2.48 19.85 18.43
CA ASN A 89 -2.52 19.98 19.89
C ASN A 89 -2.03 21.36 20.34
N CYS A 90 -2.16 21.65 21.64
CA CYS A 90 -1.76 22.95 22.21
C CYS A 90 -0.24 23.24 22.16
N TRP A 91 0.58 22.26 21.78
CA TRP A 91 2.02 22.41 21.54
C TRP A 91 2.35 22.62 20.06
N GLY A 92 1.34 22.64 19.19
CA GLY A 92 1.50 22.80 17.75
C GLY A 92 1.83 21.51 17.02
N GLU A 93 1.85 20.36 17.69
CA GLU A 93 2.07 19.06 17.04
C GLU A 93 0.78 18.60 16.34
N ILE A 94 0.92 17.91 15.21
CA ILE A 94 -0.20 17.38 14.43
C ILE A 94 -0.40 15.92 14.81
N ASN A 95 -1.51 15.64 15.52
CA ASN A 95 -2.02 14.29 15.68
C ASN A 95 -2.86 13.91 14.46
N TYR A 96 -2.95 12.61 14.16
CA TYR A 96 -3.77 12.12 13.07
C TYR A 96 -4.41 10.77 13.40
N SER A 97 -5.58 10.54 12.80
CA SER A 97 -6.26 9.25 12.76
C SER A 97 -6.78 9.00 11.34
N PHE A 98 -6.98 7.74 10.97
CA PHE A 98 -7.45 7.41 9.62
C PHE A 98 -8.42 6.22 9.61
N THR A 99 -9.33 6.26 8.65
CA THR A 99 -10.18 5.12 8.26
C THR A 99 -9.99 4.90 6.76
N ARG A 100 -9.80 3.67 6.32
CA ARG A 100 -9.63 3.35 4.89
C ARG A 100 -10.09 1.94 4.55
N ASP A 101 -10.42 1.72 3.29
CA ASP A 101 -10.59 0.37 2.74
C ASP A 101 -9.34 -0.09 1.94
N GLY A 102 -8.91 -1.33 2.15
CA GLY A 102 -8.25 -2.14 1.13
C GLY A 102 -6.83 -1.81 0.62
N PHE A 103 -6.15 -0.71 1.01
CA PHE A 103 -4.80 -0.40 0.47
C PHE A 103 -3.65 -0.60 1.46
N PRO A 104 -2.49 -1.19 1.05
CA PRO A 104 -1.41 -1.61 1.93
C PRO A 104 -0.49 -0.50 2.45
N TRP A 105 -0.60 0.75 1.99
CA TRP A 105 0.19 1.89 2.51
C TRP A 105 -0.48 3.23 2.20
N ALA A 106 -0.36 4.20 3.11
CA ALA A 106 -0.80 5.58 2.90
C ALA A 106 0.25 6.53 3.47
N GLU A 107 0.43 7.68 2.82
CA GLU A 107 1.37 8.71 3.22
C GLU A 107 0.70 10.08 3.11
N ALA A 108 1.02 10.97 4.05
CA ALA A 108 0.64 12.36 3.97
C ALA A 108 1.87 13.25 4.15
N TYR A 109 1.90 14.34 3.38
CA TYR A 109 2.99 15.29 3.33
C TYR A 109 2.45 16.70 3.52
N TYR A 110 3.14 17.50 4.34
CA TYR A 110 2.91 18.93 4.47
C TYR A 110 3.83 19.67 3.50
N HIS A 111 3.27 20.57 2.70
CA HIS A 111 4.01 21.45 1.80
C HIS A 111 3.83 22.90 2.26
N ASP A 112 4.94 23.59 2.57
CA ASP A 112 4.91 24.94 3.16
C ASP A 112 4.67 26.09 2.15
N GLY A 113 4.52 25.75 0.88
CA GLY A 113 4.33 26.69 -0.24
C GLY A 113 5.64 27.34 -0.73
N LYS A 114 6.77 27.08 -0.07
CA LYS A 114 8.12 27.55 -0.45
C LYS A 114 8.96 26.43 -1.07
N GLY A 115 8.37 25.24 -1.24
CA GLY A 115 9.01 24.06 -1.81
C GLY A 115 9.54 23.10 -0.75
N ASN A 116 9.38 23.39 0.54
CA ASN A 116 9.75 22.43 1.59
C ASN A 116 8.60 21.44 1.78
N VAL A 117 8.98 20.16 1.86
CA VAL A 117 8.07 19.04 2.09
C VAL A 117 8.47 18.37 3.38
N SER A 118 7.51 18.16 4.28
CA SER A 118 7.70 17.40 5.52
C SER A 118 6.71 16.24 5.56
N THR A 119 7.19 15.06 5.92
CA THR A 119 6.33 13.89 6.12
C THR A 119 5.46 14.10 7.36
N ILE A 120 4.14 13.95 7.22
CA ILE A 120 3.21 13.93 8.36
C ILE A 120 3.10 12.50 8.87
N PHE A 121 2.87 11.53 7.99
CA PHE A 121 2.92 10.11 8.32
C PHE A 121 3.24 9.22 7.11
N GLN A 122 3.74 8.02 7.40
CA GLN A 122 3.85 6.89 6.48
C GLN A 122 3.37 5.64 7.22
N ASP A 123 2.17 5.15 6.94
CA ASP A 123 1.61 3.98 7.64
C ASP A 123 1.30 2.82 6.67
N PRO A 124 2.11 1.73 6.71
CA PRO A 124 1.80 0.51 5.99
C PRO A 124 0.58 -0.17 6.63
N ALA A 125 -0.45 -0.47 5.83
CA ALA A 125 -1.68 -1.14 6.25
C ALA A 125 -1.50 -2.61 6.60
N VAL A 126 -0.35 -3.21 6.31
CA VAL A 126 -0.08 -4.61 6.60
C VAL A 126 0.97 -4.69 7.70
N ARG A 127 0.52 -4.73 8.96
CA ARG A 127 1.38 -5.06 10.12
C ARG A 127 1.55 -6.58 10.33
N GLY A 128 1.17 -7.38 9.33
CA GLY A 128 1.52 -8.80 9.25
C GLY A 128 0.40 -9.79 9.58
N LYS A 129 -0.87 -9.36 9.68
CA LYS A 129 -2.00 -10.30 9.82
C LYS A 129 -2.98 -10.20 8.63
N PRO A 130 -3.34 -11.32 7.97
CA PRO A 130 -4.23 -11.34 6.81
C PRO A 130 -5.64 -10.76 7.04
N TYR A 131 -6.05 -10.57 8.30
CA TYR A 131 -7.35 -10.02 8.67
C TYR A 131 -7.34 -8.49 8.87
N ASP A 132 -6.19 -7.83 8.74
CA ASP A 132 -6.04 -6.36 8.89
C ASP A 132 -6.65 -5.57 7.72
N LEU A 133 -7.16 -6.23 6.67
CA LEU A 133 -7.87 -5.60 5.55
C LEU A 133 -9.19 -4.91 5.95
N PHE A 134 -9.66 -5.13 7.19
CA PHE A 134 -10.84 -4.48 7.78
C PHE A 134 -10.51 -3.59 9.00
N ALA A 135 -9.24 -3.17 9.16
CA ALA A 135 -8.81 -2.48 10.38
C ALA A 135 -9.35 -1.03 10.45
N ILE A 136 -10.42 -0.85 11.25
CA ILE A 136 -10.61 0.40 12.00
C ILE A 136 -9.44 0.46 12.97
N GLU A 137 -8.45 1.29 12.70
CA GLU A 137 -7.29 1.43 13.58
C GLU A 137 -7.69 2.20 14.84
N PRO A 138 -7.49 1.64 16.06
CA PRO A 138 -7.74 2.37 17.28
C PRO A 138 -6.73 3.50 17.41
N ASP A 139 -7.25 4.67 17.80
CA ASP A 139 -6.54 5.91 18.11
C ASP A 139 -5.19 5.62 18.80
N MET A 140 -4.11 5.72 18.02
CA MET A 140 -2.75 5.48 18.51
C MET A 140 -2.27 6.73 19.23
N LEU A 141 -2.79 6.95 20.44
CA LEU A 141 -2.13 7.75 21.45
C LEU A 141 -0.74 7.12 21.69
N PHE A 142 0.28 7.81 21.18
CA PHE A 142 1.69 7.45 21.24
C PHE A 142 2.20 7.45 22.69
N SER A 143 1.75 6.50 23.51
CA SER A 143 2.20 6.29 24.88
C SER A 143 3.50 5.49 24.92
N LYS A 144 4.58 6.07 24.39
CA LYS A 144 5.93 5.47 24.51
C LYS A 144 6.74 5.95 25.73
N GLU A 145 6.13 6.75 26.60
CA GLU A 145 6.76 7.24 27.84
C GLU A 145 6.20 6.61 29.14
N ILE A 146 5.10 5.83 29.11
CA ILE A 146 4.50 5.29 30.36
C ILE A 146 5.15 3.96 30.81
N GLY A 147 5.90 3.30 29.93
CA GLY A 147 6.79 2.19 30.34
C GLY A 147 7.86 2.61 31.37
N LYS A 148 8.18 3.90 31.45
CA LYS A 148 9.10 4.46 32.47
C LYS A 148 8.38 4.82 33.78
N PHE A 149 7.07 5.01 33.77
CA PHE A 149 6.33 5.43 34.96
C PHE A 149 6.10 4.26 35.93
N PHE A 150 5.81 3.05 35.43
CA PHE A 150 5.62 1.88 36.30
C PHE A 150 6.93 1.36 36.93
N ALA A 151 8.08 1.60 36.30
CA ALA A 151 9.39 1.37 36.92
C ALA A 151 9.69 2.34 38.08
N GLY A 152 9.01 3.49 38.14
CA GLY A 152 9.23 4.54 39.14
C GLY A 152 8.34 4.48 40.39
N ILE A 153 7.28 3.66 40.40
CA ILE A 153 6.34 3.56 41.54
C ILE A 153 6.42 2.25 42.34
N GLY A 154 7.47 1.45 42.14
CA GLY A 154 7.82 0.36 43.06
C GLY A 154 6.81 -0.80 43.13
N LEU A 155 6.00 -1.01 42.09
CA LEU A 155 5.25 -2.25 41.93
C LEU A 155 6.15 -3.26 41.22
N GLY A 156 6.71 -4.18 42.01
CA GLY A 156 7.69 -5.16 41.57
C GLY A 156 7.21 -6.02 40.40
N ASP A 157 8.20 -6.50 39.65
CA ASP A 157 8.02 -7.47 38.56
C ASP A 157 7.08 -8.61 39.00
N PRO A 158 6.02 -8.92 38.24
CA PRO A 158 5.36 -10.21 38.41
C PRO A 158 6.29 -11.30 37.88
N ILE A 159 7.19 -11.71 38.78
CA ILE A 159 7.67 -13.06 39.02
C ILE A 159 7.73 -13.94 37.77
N THR A 160 8.95 -14.07 37.27
CA THR A 160 9.43 -15.25 36.58
C THR A 160 9.27 -16.49 37.47
N SER A 161 8.18 -17.23 37.29
CA SER A 161 8.07 -18.61 37.78
C SER A 161 8.31 -19.57 36.63
N ARG A 162 9.59 -19.90 36.42
CA ARG A 162 10.00 -21.14 35.76
C ARG A 162 9.87 -22.25 36.80
N ARG A 163 8.90 -23.14 36.60
CA ARG A 163 9.06 -24.58 36.27
C ARG A 163 8.44 -25.36 37.44
N PRO A 164 8.03 -26.63 37.30
CA PRO A 164 8.02 -27.44 38.50
C PRO A 164 9.44 -27.56 39.06
#